data_AF-A0A950PMN8-F1
#
_entry.id   AF-A0A950PMN8-F1
#
_cell.length_a   1.000
_cell.length_b   1.000
_cell.length_c   1.000
_cell.angle_alpha   90.00
_cell.angle_beta   90.00
_cell.angle_gamma   90.00
#
_symmetry.space_group_name_H-M   'P 1'
#
loop_
_entity.id
_entity.type
_entity.pdbx_description
1 polymer ?
#
loop_
_entity_poly.entity_id
_entity_poly.type
_entity_poly.pdbx_seq_one_letter_code
_entity_poly.pdbx_strand_id
1 'polypeptide(L)'
;MIRDLFTPTHLLIVVLAAIVLFGAKRLPDTARQLGKSLRILKAETKALRDETPPGEQRTVAGEVVGPGAERQAHSEPGPQAQAR
;
A
#
# COMPACT_ATOMS: atom_id res chain seq x y z
N MET A 1 12.03 -33.96 -3.81
CA MET A 1 11.09 -33.61 -2.73
C MET A 1 10.80 -32.10 -2.63
N ILE A 2 11.70 -31.18 -3.03
CA ILE A 2 11.43 -29.71 -2.99
C ILE A 2 10.86 -29.16 -4.32
N ARG A 3 10.88 -29.98 -5.40
CA ARG A 3 10.50 -29.55 -6.75
C ARG A 3 8.98 -29.47 -6.94
N ASP A 4 8.22 -30.16 -6.11
CA ASP A 4 6.76 -30.25 -6.20
C ASP A 4 6.05 -29.00 -5.62
N LEU A 5 6.79 -28.17 -4.86
CA LEU A 5 6.28 -26.98 -4.19
C LEU A 5 5.94 -25.83 -5.16
N PHE A 6 6.54 -25.84 -6.36
CA PHE A 6 6.30 -24.84 -7.41
C PHE A 6 5.23 -25.25 -8.41
N THR A 7 4.43 -26.28 -8.11
CA THR A 7 3.28 -26.60 -8.95
C THR A 7 2.20 -25.52 -8.75
N PRO A 8 1.61 -24.97 -9.83
CA PRO A 8 0.60 -23.91 -9.76
C PRO A 8 -0.55 -24.23 -8.79
N THR A 9 -0.92 -25.51 -8.70
CA THR A 9 -1.97 -26.03 -7.82
C THR A 9 -1.61 -25.90 -6.33
N HIS A 10 -0.37 -26.17 -5.93
CA HIS A 10 0.04 -26.03 -4.53
C HIS A 10 0.02 -24.56 -4.10
N LEU A 11 0.48 -23.65 -4.96
CA LEU A 11 0.43 -22.21 -4.68
C LEU A 11 -1.02 -21.74 -4.49
N LEU A 12 -1.95 -22.23 -5.31
CA LEU A 12 -3.37 -21.92 -5.17
C LEU A 12 -3.94 -22.42 -3.83
N ILE A 13 -3.57 -23.63 -3.39
CA ILE A 13 -3.96 -24.17 -2.08
C ILE A 13 -3.40 -23.32 -0.93
N VAL A 14 -2.14 -22.91 -1.00
CA VAL A 14 -1.51 -22.07 0.04
C VAL A 14 -2.18 -20.70 0.12
N VAL A 15 -2.46 -20.07 -1.04
CA VAL A 15 -3.19 -18.79 -1.09
C VAL A 15 -4.59 -18.95 -0.53
N LEU A 16 -5.30 -20.02 -0.87
CA LEU A 16 -6.62 -20.30 -0.34
C LEU A 16 -6.59 -20.50 1.18
N ALA A 17 -5.64 -21.28 1.69
CA ALA A 17 -5.44 -21.47 3.13
C ALA A 17 -5.12 -20.14 3.84
N ALA A 18 -4.27 -19.30 3.25
CA ALA A 18 -3.98 -17.97 3.78
C ALA A 18 -5.23 -17.06 3.79
N ILE A 19 -6.08 -17.11 2.75
CA ILE A 19 -7.34 -16.36 2.71
C ILE A 19 -8.30 -16.83 3.81
N VAL A 20 -8.37 -18.13 4.09
CA VAL A 20 -9.21 -18.67 5.17
C VAL A 20 -8.70 -18.24 6.55
N LEU A 21 -7.37 -18.29 6.77
CA LEU A 21 -6.77 -17.99 8.06
C LEU A 21 -6.73 -16.49 8.38
N PHE A 22 -6.37 -15.66 7.39
CA PHE A 22 -6.23 -14.21 7.56
C PHE A 22 -7.49 -13.44 7.14
N GLY A 23 -8.33 -14.00 6.27
CA GLY A 23 -9.48 -13.34 5.67
C GLY A 23 -9.15 -12.63 4.35
N ALA A 24 -10.10 -12.69 3.39
CA ALA A 24 -9.94 -12.14 2.04
C ALA A 24 -9.59 -10.64 2.00
N LYS A 25 -9.96 -9.89 3.04
CA LYS A 25 -9.72 -8.43 3.11
C LYS A 25 -8.39 -8.07 3.81
N ARG A 26 -7.84 -8.94 4.66
CA ARG A 26 -6.60 -8.68 5.42
C ARG A 26 -5.36 -8.98 4.59
N LEU A 27 -5.38 -10.05 3.80
CA LEU A 27 -4.26 -10.43 2.92
C LEU A 27 -3.82 -9.28 1.99
N PRO A 28 -4.74 -8.62 1.23
CA PRO A 28 -4.35 -7.48 0.39
C PRO A 28 -4.01 -6.21 1.19
N ASP A 29 -4.64 -5.99 2.33
CA ASP A 29 -4.39 -4.80 3.18
C ASP A 29 -3.00 -4.86 3.82
N THR A 30 -2.64 -6.00 4.42
CA THR A 30 -1.32 -6.27 4.97
C THR A 30 -0.24 -6.24 3.88
N ALA A 31 -0.50 -6.83 2.71
CA ALA A 31 0.44 -6.74 1.58
C ALA A 31 0.63 -5.28 1.10
N ARG A 32 -0.42 -4.46 1.09
CA ARG A 32 -0.32 -3.02 0.74
C ARG A 32 0.47 -2.23 1.78
N GLN A 33 0.27 -2.49 3.06
CA GLN A 33 1.02 -1.82 4.14
C GLN A 33 2.50 -2.21 4.11
N LEU A 34 2.80 -3.51 4.00
CA LEU A 34 4.16 -4.02 3.87
C LEU A 34 4.83 -3.53 2.57
N GLY A 35 4.09 -3.45 1.47
CA GLY A 35 4.58 -2.91 0.20
C GLY A 35 4.96 -1.44 0.27
N LYS A 36 4.23 -0.62 1.03
CA LYS A 36 4.60 0.78 1.30
C LYS A 36 5.93 0.87 2.07
N SER A 37 6.10 0.09 3.14
CA SER A 37 7.35 0.05 3.91
C SER A 37 8.52 -0.47 3.07
N LEU A 38 8.33 -1.53 2.28
CA LEU A 38 9.34 -2.07 1.37
C LEU A 38 9.71 -1.09 0.26
N ARG A 39 8.79 -0.27 -0.23
CA ARG A 39 9.08 0.76 -1.24
C ARG A 39 10.02 1.84 -0.71
N ILE A 40 9.84 2.25 0.55
CA ILE A 40 10.71 3.22 1.20
C ILE A 40 12.11 2.60 1.38
N LEU A 41 12.18 1.41 1.97
CA LEU A 41 13.43 0.67 2.17
C LEU A 41 14.15 0.41 0.83
N LYS A 42 13.41 0.09 -0.23
CA LYS A 42 13.95 -0.11 -1.58
C LYS A 42 14.47 1.19 -2.19
N ALA A 43 13.79 2.32 -1.98
CA ALA A 43 14.26 3.62 -2.45
C ALA A 43 15.55 4.05 -1.76
N GLU A 44 15.63 3.86 -0.44
CA GLU A 44 16.85 4.11 0.34
C GLU A 44 17.97 3.15 -0.09
N THR A 45 17.72 1.85 -0.17
CA THR A 45 18.73 0.86 -0.62
C THR A 45 19.19 1.13 -2.06
N LYS A 46 18.28 1.59 -2.95
CA LYS A 46 18.61 1.96 -4.33
C LYS A 46 19.51 3.19 -4.38
N ALA A 47 19.31 4.18 -3.51
CA ALA A 47 20.20 5.33 -3.43
C ALA A 47 21.63 4.92 -3.05
N LEU A 48 21.80 3.94 -2.14
CA LEU A 48 23.12 3.38 -1.82
C LEU A 48 23.73 2.55 -2.96
N ARG A 49 22.89 1.88 -3.76
CA ARG A 49 23.32 1.04 -4.89
C ARG A 49 23.62 1.84 -6.16
N ASP A 50 22.93 2.95 -6.37
CA ASP A 50 23.02 3.83 -7.55
C ASP A 50 24.17 4.85 -7.47
N GLU A 51 25.01 4.83 -6.42
CA GLU A 51 26.32 5.53 -6.43
C GLU A 51 27.30 4.95 -7.49
N THR A 52 26.83 4.07 -8.38
CA THR A 52 27.45 3.67 -9.65
C THR A 52 26.46 3.95 -10.80
N PRO A 53 26.82 4.75 -11.84
CA PRO A 53 25.87 5.24 -12.86
C PRO A 53 25.53 4.16 -13.93
N PRO A 54 24.45 4.26 -14.76
CA PRO A 54 23.55 5.41 -15.02
C PRO A 54 22.02 5.11 -15.06
N GLY A 55 21.17 6.17 -15.03
CA GLY A 55 19.91 6.20 -15.80
C GLY A 55 18.57 6.35 -15.05
N GLU A 56 18.38 7.50 -14.42
CA GLU A 56 17.13 8.22 -14.11
C GLU A 56 15.76 7.62 -14.52
N GLN A 57 14.89 7.36 -13.53
CA GLN A 57 13.44 7.60 -13.63
C GLN A 57 12.89 8.08 -12.27
N ARG A 58 12.61 9.38 -12.21
CA ARG A 58 11.84 10.04 -11.15
C ARG A 58 10.40 10.20 -11.61
N THR A 59 9.47 9.51 -10.95
CA THR A 59 8.12 9.97 -10.54
C THR A 59 7.31 8.78 -10.02
N VAL A 60 6.58 8.95 -8.91
CA VAL A 60 5.10 8.89 -8.83
C VAL A 60 4.69 9.30 -7.42
N ALA A 61 3.96 10.43 -7.35
CA ALA A 61 3.25 10.91 -6.18
C ALA A 61 2.20 9.89 -5.73
N GLY A 62 2.24 9.52 -4.45
CA GLY A 62 1.29 8.58 -3.85
C GLY A 62 0.55 9.26 -2.71
N GLU A 63 -0.37 10.17 -3.03
CA GLU A 63 -1.44 10.52 -2.09
C GLU A 63 -2.51 9.43 -2.17
N VAL A 64 -2.77 8.76 -1.04
CA VAL A 64 -3.86 7.80 -0.94
C VAL A 64 -5.07 8.55 -0.39
N VAL A 65 -5.83 9.20 -1.28
CA VAL A 65 -7.20 9.59 -0.96
C VAL A 65 -8.03 8.32 -0.98
N GLY A 66 -8.34 7.81 0.22
CA GLY A 66 -9.35 6.77 0.35
C GLY A 66 -10.72 7.36 -0.02
N PRO A 67 -11.57 6.64 -0.80
CA PRO A 67 -12.95 7.07 -1.03
C PRO A 67 -13.70 7.02 0.32
N GLY A 68 -13.75 8.17 0.99
CA GLY A 68 -14.37 8.30 2.31
C GLY A 68 -14.04 9.57 3.08
N ALA A 69 -12.96 10.29 2.73
CA ALA A 69 -12.51 11.45 3.52
C ALA A 69 -12.92 12.84 2.96
N GLU A 70 -13.63 12.91 1.83
CA GLU A 70 -14.04 14.20 1.23
C GLU A 70 -15.51 14.58 1.46
N ARG A 71 -16.32 13.76 2.13
CA ARG A 71 -17.69 14.16 2.53
C ARG A 71 -17.77 14.98 3.83
N GLN A 72 -16.65 15.46 4.34
CA GLN A 72 -16.62 16.45 5.42
C GLN A 72 -15.77 17.67 5.03
N ALA A 73 -15.81 18.04 3.76
CA ALA A 73 -15.75 19.45 3.44
C ALA A 73 -17.14 20.06 3.70
N HIS A 74 -17.18 21.09 4.54
CA HIS A 74 -17.95 22.27 4.21
C HIS A 74 -19.49 22.19 4.34
N SER A 75 -19.98 22.14 5.57
CA SER A 75 -21.30 22.66 6.00
C SER A 75 -21.08 23.07 7.47
N GLU A 76 -21.11 24.29 7.96
CA GLU A 76 -21.49 25.64 7.52
C GLU A 76 -20.63 26.62 8.35
N PRO A 77 -20.10 27.73 7.80
CA PRO A 77 -19.68 28.87 8.61
C PRO A 77 -20.95 29.65 9.02
N GLY A 78 -21.51 29.30 10.17
CA GLY A 78 -22.65 30.02 10.76
C GLY A 78 -22.28 31.46 11.14
N PRO A 79 -23.03 32.48 10.67
CA PRO A 79 -22.68 33.88 10.77
C PRO A 79 -22.87 34.44 12.18
N GLN A 80 -21.88 35.22 12.63
CA GLN A 80 -22.04 36.44 13.43
C GLN A 80 -22.97 36.35 14.67
N ALA A 81 -22.44 35.84 15.77
CA ALA A 81 -22.89 36.23 17.12
C ALA A 81 -21.93 37.31 17.68
N GLN A 82 -21.87 38.44 16.98
CA GLN A 82 -21.34 39.70 17.52
C GLN A 82 -22.54 40.59 17.88
N ALA A 83 -22.47 41.17 19.08
CA ALA A 83 -23.36 42.19 19.63
C ALA A 83 -24.74 41.73 20.12
N ARG A 84 -24.85 41.48 21.43
CA ARG A 84 -25.61 42.37 22.32
C ARG A 84 -25.30 42.12 23.80
#